data_AF-I0YLD8-F1
#
_entry.id   AF-I0YLD8-F1
#
_cell.length_a   1.000
_cell.length_b   1.000
_cell.length_c   1.000
_cell.angle_alpha   90.00
_cell.angle_beta   90.00
_cell.angle_gamma   90.00
#
_symmetry.space_group_name_H-M   'P 1'
#
loop_
_entity.id
_entity.type
_entity.pdbx_description
1 polymer ?
#
loop_
_entity_poly.entity_id
_entity_poly.type
_entity_poly.pdbx_seq_one_letter_code
_entity_poly.pdbx_strand_id
1 'polypeptide(L)'
;MCSHIILTTSVILSSVLYWSTLQAVSCEHNVIIPSEGYERLGQHESAARHYFWNTVTGDVQWDDPGDVPFETASGLLYWVGKDGQQEYSDKEALQYTWVEGWSEQYERPFFYNQDTGESVWDRPPDLAWRRVSVPEEL
;
A
#
# COMPACT_ATOMS: atom_id res chain seq x y z
N MET A 1 6.53 -26.94 -60.09
CA MET A 1 7.56 -27.07 -61.14
C MET A 1 7.44 -25.85 -62.06
N CYS A 2 8.58 -25.34 -62.56
CA CYS A 2 8.81 -24.10 -63.34
C CYS A 2 8.90 -22.83 -62.45
N SER A 3 10.04 -22.25 -62.07
CA SER A 3 11.29 -21.77 -62.74
C SER A 3 11.27 -20.29 -63.15
N HIS A 4 12.08 -19.52 -62.40
CA HIS A 4 12.82 -18.29 -62.73
C HIS A 4 12.00 -17.00 -62.85
N ILE A 5 12.41 -15.89 -62.25
CA ILE A 5 13.53 -15.05 -62.71
C ILE A 5 14.21 -14.34 -61.52
N ILE A 6 15.54 -14.44 -61.48
CA ILE A 6 16.44 -13.62 -60.67
C ILE A 6 16.77 -12.38 -61.50
N LEU A 7 16.58 -11.18 -60.94
CA LEU A 7 17.20 -9.96 -61.46
C LEU A 7 18.13 -9.41 -60.38
N THR A 8 19.42 -9.59 -60.63
CA THR A 8 20.52 -8.97 -59.90
C THR A 8 20.81 -7.59 -60.47
N THR A 9 20.86 -6.56 -59.63
CA THR A 9 21.73 -5.39 -59.86
C THR A 9 22.40 -5.01 -58.54
N SER A 10 23.56 -5.65 -58.33
CA SER A 10 24.82 -5.10 -57.88
C SER A 10 24.88 -3.69 -57.25
N VAL A 11 25.26 -3.69 -55.96
CA VAL A 11 26.37 -2.97 -55.28
C VAL A 11 26.30 -1.42 -55.30
N ILE A 12 26.55 -0.60 -54.27
CA ILE A 12 27.56 -0.52 -53.19
C ILE A 12 27.04 0.58 -52.22
N LEU A 13 27.31 0.72 -50.92
CA LEU A 13 28.56 0.77 -50.12
C LEU A 13 28.01 1.15 -48.72
N SER A 14 28.38 0.55 -47.61
CA SER A 14 29.52 1.01 -46.83
C SER A 14 29.48 0.31 -45.48
N SER A 15 30.65 -0.19 -45.06
CA SER A 15 31.15 -0.16 -43.68
C SER A 15 30.30 -0.89 -42.64
N VAL A 16 30.79 -1.89 -41.92
CA VAL A 16 31.91 -1.77 -40.98
C VAL A 16 32.46 -3.18 -40.70
N LEU A 17 33.78 -3.28 -40.64
CA LEU A 17 34.55 -4.45 -40.24
C LEU A 17 34.63 -4.55 -38.70
N TYR A 18 34.61 -5.80 -38.23
CA TYR A 18 35.52 -6.38 -37.22
C TYR A 18 35.37 -6.04 -35.72
N TRP A 19 35.08 -7.11 -34.99
CA TRP A 19 35.75 -7.64 -33.79
C TRP A 19 35.18 -7.38 -32.40
N SER A 20 35.10 -8.50 -31.68
CA SER A 20 34.65 -8.73 -30.32
C SER A 20 35.34 -7.88 -29.26
N THR A 21 34.57 -7.43 -28.27
CA THR A 21 35.00 -7.43 -26.86
C THR A 21 33.81 -7.75 -25.96
N LEU A 22 34.03 -8.72 -25.08
CA LEU A 22 33.19 -9.15 -23.97
C LEU A 22 33.08 -8.07 -22.87
N GLN A 23 32.04 -8.24 -22.05
CA GLN A 23 31.88 -7.81 -20.65
C GLN A 23 31.44 -6.37 -20.34
N ALA A 24 30.19 -6.25 -19.90
CA ALA A 24 29.91 -6.16 -18.46
C ALA A 24 28.49 -6.70 -18.17
N VAL A 25 28.41 -7.77 -17.37
CA VAL A 25 27.17 -8.17 -16.71
C VAL A 25 26.95 -7.15 -15.59
N SER A 26 26.04 -6.20 -15.78
CA SER A 26 25.46 -5.45 -14.66
C SER A 26 24.18 -6.16 -14.26
N CYS A 27 24.19 -6.73 -13.06
CA CYS A 27 23.04 -7.35 -12.44
C CYS A 27 22.07 -6.26 -12.01
N GLU A 28 21.09 -5.94 -12.83
CA GLU A 28 19.88 -5.27 -12.37
C GLU A 28 18.72 -6.19 -12.72
N HIS A 29 18.17 -6.83 -11.69
CA HIS A 29 16.97 -7.65 -11.80
C HIS A 29 15.82 -6.73 -12.21
N ASN A 30 15.63 -6.65 -13.52
CA ASN A 30 14.49 -6.04 -14.16
C ASN A 30 13.27 -6.91 -13.85
N VAL A 31 12.52 -6.58 -12.81
CA VAL A 31 11.21 -7.18 -12.56
C VAL A 31 10.27 -6.62 -13.62
N ILE A 32 10.14 -7.36 -14.73
CA ILE A 32 9.09 -7.14 -15.74
C ILE A 32 7.75 -7.44 -15.05
N ILE A 33 7.00 -6.40 -14.65
CA ILE A 33 5.60 -6.55 -14.28
C ILE A 33 4.81 -6.62 -15.61
N PRO A 34 4.08 -7.70 -15.91
CA PRO A 34 3.34 -7.82 -17.16
C PRO A 34 2.24 -6.76 -17.26
N SER A 35 2.31 -5.95 -18.31
CA SER A 35 1.48 -4.77 -18.57
C SER A 35 0.13 -5.09 -19.25
N GLU A 36 -0.47 -6.25 -18.98
CA GLU A 36 -1.78 -6.61 -19.53
C GLU A 36 -2.82 -6.65 -18.42
N GLY A 37 -3.52 -5.53 -18.25
CA GLY A 37 -4.62 -5.41 -17.29
C GLY A 37 -5.09 -3.99 -16.98
N TYR A 38 -4.49 -2.95 -17.56
CA TYR A 38 -4.92 -1.56 -17.33
C TYR A 38 -5.88 -1.05 -18.43
N GLU A 39 -7.01 -1.75 -18.61
CA GLU A 39 -8.15 -1.18 -19.32
C GLU A 39 -9.38 -1.20 -18.40
N ARG A 40 -9.79 0.02 -18.02
CA ARG A 40 -10.86 0.41 -17.09
C ARG A 40 -10.42 0.52 -15.62
N LEU A 41 -10.08 1.74 -15.21
CA LEU A 41 -10.87 2.54 -14.26
C LEU A 41 -10.38 3.99 -14.36
N GLY A 42 -11.31 4.92 -14.59
CA GLY A 42 -11.00 6.34 -14.73
C GLY A 42 -10.53 6.97 -13.42
N GLN A 43 -9.81 8.09 -13.55
CA GLN A 43 -9.55 9.05 -12.48
C GLN A 43 -9.04 8.44 -11.17
N HIS A 44 -7.77 8.02 -11.15
CA HIS A 44 -7.02 8.09 -9.91
C HIS A 44 -6.68 9.56 -9.68
N GLU A 45 -7.52 10.30 -8.95
CA GLU A 45 -6.95 11.25 -8.00
C GLU A 45 -5.96 10.42 -7.18
N SER A 46 -4.69 10.81 -7.16
CA SER A 46 -3.66 10.12 -6.38
C SER A 46 -4.11 10.11 -4.93
N ALA A 47 -4.83 9.06 -4.51
CA ALA A 47 -5.19 8.87 -3.13
C ALA A 47 -3.87 8.91 -2.36
N ALA A 48 -3.75 9.86 -1.44
CA ALA A 48 -2.53 10.08 -0.70
C ALA A 48 -2.00 8.72 -0.21
N ARG A 49 -0.74 8.41 -0.51
CA ARG A 49 -0.19 7.14 -0.07
C ARG A 49 -0.04 7.20 1.45
N HIS A 50 -0.60 6.23 2.16
CA HIS A 50 -0.48 6.14 3.62
C HIS A 50 0.36 4.92 4.01
N TYR A 51 1.03 5.00 5.15
CA TYR A 51 1.58 3.85 5.87
C TYR A 51 0.99 3.80 7.28
N PHE A 52 1.14 2.65 7.92
CA PHE A 52 0.67 2.39 9.27
C PHE A 52 1.86 2.20 10.19
N TRP A 53 1.88 2.93 11.30
CA TRP A 53 2.89 2.76 12.34
C TRP A 53 2.23 2.39 13.66
N ASN A 54 2.82 1.42 14.35
CA ASN A 54 2.36 1.01 15.66
C ASN A 54 3.04 1.86 16.73
N THR A 55 2.26 2.59 17.53
CA THR A 55 2.83 3.47 18.56
C THR A 55 3.36 2.73 19.79
N VAL A 56 2.99 1.46 19.96
CA VAL A 56 3.41 0.62 21.09
C VAL A 56 4.63 -0.22 20.73
N THR A 57 4.63 -0.89 19.58
CA THR A 57 5.73 -1.77 19.15
C THR A 57 6.79 -1.05 18.31
N GLY A 58 6.43 0.05 17.65
CA GLY A 58 7.30 0.76 16.69
C GLY A 58 7.32 0.13 15.29
N ASP A 59 6.47 -0.87 15.03
CA ASP A 59 6.38 -1.53 13.73
C ASP A 59 5.80 -0.60 12.66
N VAL A 60 6.21 -0.81 11.40
CA VAL A 60 5.73 -0.07 10.24
C VAL A 60 5.28 -1.03 9.16
N GLN A 61 4.11 -0.78 8.58
CA GLN A 61 3.58 -1.55 7.46
C GLN A 61 2.82 -0.68 6.47
N TRP A 62 2.63 -1.20 5.26
CA TRP A 62 1.89 -0.53 4.18
C TRP A 62 0.47 -1.04 4.04
N ASP A 63 0.24 -2.31 4.39
CA ASP A 63 -1.08 -2.93 4.39
C ASP A 63 -1.90 -2.42 5.60
N ASP A 64 -3.18 -2.16 5.38
CA ASP A 64 -4.10 -1.72 6.44
C ASP A 64 -4.27 -2.87 7.46
N PRO A 65 -3.85 -2.70 8.73
CA PRO A 65 -4.04 -3.73 9.76
C PRO A 65 -5.52 -3.96 10.10
N GLY A 66 -6.43 -3.13 9.58
CA GLY A 66 -7.78 -3.03 10.10
C GLY A 66 -7.77 -2.16 11.34
N ASP A 67 -8.95 -1.62 11.65
CA ASP A 67 -9.15 -0.80 12.84
C ASP A 67 -8.12 0.33 13.01
N VAL A 68 -7.87 1.11 11.95
CA VAL A 68 -7.09 2.35 12.08
C VAL A 68 -7.94 3.59 11.80
N PRO A 69 -8.18 4.45 12.83
CA PRO A 69 -8.97 5.65 12.65
C PRO A 69 -8.21 6.66 11.80
N PHE A 70 -8.97 7.50 11.11
CA PHE A 70 -8.48 8.72 10.49
C PHE A 70 -8.38 9.82 11.55
N GLU A 71 -7.42 10.72 11.39
CA GLU A 71 -7.24 11.87 12.27
C GLU A 71 -7.57 13.16 11.50
N THR A 72 -8.42 14.02 12.05
CA THR A 72 -8.68 15.34 11.48
C THR A 72 -7.55 16.31 11.80
N ALA A 73 -7.54 17.49 11.16
CA ALA A 73 -6.60 18.56 11.49
C ALA A 73 -6.70 19.05 12.95
N SER A 74 -7.80 18.75 13.65
CA SER A 74 -7.99 19.08 15.08
C SER A 74 -7.56 17.95 16.03
N GLY A 75 -7.01 16.85 15.51
CA GLY A 75 -6.63 15.67 16.30
C GLY A 75 -7.81 14.81 16.75
N LEU A 76 -9.00 14.99 16.15
CA LEU A 76 -10.15 14.13 16.43
C LEU A 76 -10.07 12.88 15.56
N LEU A 77 -10.26 11.73 16.18
CA LEU A 77 -10.30 10.44 15.50
C LEU A 77 -11.70 10.17 14.95
N TYR A 78 -11.76 9.67 13.72
CA TYR A 78 -13.01 9.24 13.08
C TYR A 78 -12.79 8.03 12.18
N TRP A 79 -13.86 7.30 11.96
CA TRP A 79 -13.96 6.13 11.09
C TRP A 79 -14.74 6.50 9.85
N VAL A 80 -14.45 5.84 8.74
CA VAL A 80 -15.24 5.98 7.52
C VAL A 80 -16.00 4.68 7.34
N GLY A 81 -17.32 4.73 7.48
CA GLY A 81 -18.19 3.58 7.29
C GLY A 81 -18.23 3.13 5.82
N LYS A 82 -18.83 1.97 5.57
CA LYS A 82 -19.00 1.41 4.20
C LYS A 82 -19.84 2.29 3.28
N ASP A 83 -20.65 3.17 3.85
CA ASP A 83 -21.46 4.19 3.16
C ASP A 83 -20.69 5.50 2.89
N GLY A 84 -19.42 5.58 3.31
CA GLY A 84 -18.57 6.75 3.17
C GLY A 84 -18.83 7.85 4.20
N GLN A 85 -19.71 7.61 5.19
CA GLN A 85 -19.99 8.58 6.24
C GLN A 85 -18.89 8.58 7.29
N GLN A 86 -18.55 9.77 7.80
CA GLN A 86 -17.63 9.92 8.92
C GLN A 86 -18.37 9.61 10.22
N GLU A 87 -17.80 8.71 11.01
CA GLU A 87 -18.35 8.25 12.28
C GLU A 87 -17.31 8.44 13.37
N TYR A 88 -17.68 9.09 14.47
CA TYR A 88 -16.77 9.31 15.60
C TYR A 88 -16.77 8.15 16.60
N SER A 89 -17.65 7.17 16.38
CA SER A 89 -17.67 5.90 17.09
C SER A 89 -17.27 4.81 16.11
N ASP A 90 -16.39 3.92 16.53
CA ASP A 90 -16.12 2.72 15.76
C ASP A 90 -17.33 1.79 15.81
N LYS A 91 -18.16 1.85 14.76
CA LYS A 91 -19.33 0.98 14.62
C LYS A 91 -18.94 -0.48 14.37
N GLU A 92 -17.70 -0.71 13.95
CA GLU A 92 -17.17 -2.01 13.58
C GLU A 92 -16.21 -2.56 14.64
N ALA A 93 -16.06 -1.90 15.79
CA ALA A 93 -15.23 -2.31 16.92
C ALA A 93 -15.45 -3.77 17.31
N LEU A 94 -16.71 -4.23 17.27
CA LEU A 94 -17.08 -5.60 17.59
C LEU A 94 -16.49 -6.65 16.64
N GLN A 95 -15.95 -6.24 15.48
CA GLN A 95 -15.27 -7.13 14.52
C GLN A 95 -13.83 -7.42 14.94
N TYR A 96 -13.25 -6.65 15.86
CA TYR A 96 -11.86 -6.78 16.28
C TYR A 96 -11.75 -7.44 17.66
N THR A 97 -10.64 -8.14 17.90
CA THR A 97 -10.38 -8.82 19.18
C THR A 97 -10.37 -7.85 20.36
N TRP A 98 -9.82 -6.64 20.18
CA TRP A 98 -9.76 -5.61 21.20
C TRP A 98 -10.72 -4.47 20.89
N VAL A 99 -11.41 -3.96 21.91
CA VAL A 99 -12.30 -2.79 21.79
C VAL A 99 -11.94 -1.74 22.82
N GLU A 100 -11.99 -0.47 22.43
CA GLU A 100 -11.84 0.66 23.34
C GLU A 100 -13.19 1.01 23.99
N GLY A 101 -13.22 1.11 25.32
CA GLY A 101 -14.37 1.55 26.11
C GLY A 101 -14.00 2.70 27.04
N TRP A 102 -15.00 3.42 27.54
CA TRP A 102 -14.81 4.50 28.52
C TRP A 102 -15.24 4.06 29.92
N SER A 103 -14.37 4.23 30.92
CA SER A 103 -14.72 3.96 32.32
C SER A 103 -15.13 5.24 33.02
N GLU A 104 -16.41 5.37 33.37
CA GLU A 104 -16.92 6.51 34.14
C GLU A 104 -16.33 6.57 35.57
N GLN A 105 -16.01 5.42 36.16
CA GLN A 105 -15.46 5.34 37.51
C GLN A 105 -14.06 5.95 37.62
N TYR A 106 -13.24 5.78 36.57
CA TYR A 106 -11.85 6.21 36.55
C TYR A 106 -11.59 7.35 35.55
N GLU A 107 -12.64 7.84 34.88
CA GLU A 107 -12.62 8.91 33.88
C GLU A 107 -11.52 8.73 32.82
N ARG A 108 -11.32 7.49 32.37
CA ARG A 108 -10.28 7.13 31.39
C ARG A 108 -10.73 6.00 30.45
N PRO A 109 -10.10 5.87 29.27
CA PRO A 109 -10.34 4.73 28.41
C PRO A 109 -9.74 3.45 29.01
N PHE A 110 -10.40 2.33 28.71
CA PHE A 110 -9.93 0.97 28.96
C PHE A 110 -10.09 0.15 27.68
N PHE A 111 -9.32 -0.92 27.54
CA PHE A 111 -9.35 -1.79 26.38
C PHE A 111 -9.80 -3.18 26.83
N TYR A 112 -10.77 -3.75 26.13
CA TYR A 112 -11.34 -5.05 26.44
C TYR A 112 -11.07 -6.04 25.31
N ASN A 113 -10.51 -7.19 25.66
CA ASN A 113 -10.33 -8.31 24.74
C ASN A 113 -11.61 -9.15 24.74
N GLN A 114 -12.30 -9.19 23.60
CA GLN A 114 -13.54 -9.92 23.44
C GLN A 114 -13.33 -11.45 23.35
N ASP A 115 -12.14 -11.90 22.94
CA ASP A 115 -11.80 -13.31 22.80
C ASP A 115 -11.40 -13.93 24.16
N THR A 116 -10.61 -13.23 24.96
CA THR A 116 -10.12 -13.71 26.27
C THR A 116 -10.98 -13.23 27.44
N GLY A 117 -11.75 -12.16 27.26
CA GLY A 117 -12.50 -11.49 28.33
C GLY A 117 -11.64 -10.62 29.25
N GLU A 118 -10.39 -10.35 28.87
CA GLU A 118 -9.47 -9.53 29.65
C GLU A 118 -9.71 -8.04 29.45
N SER A 119 -9.47 -7.24 30.49
CA SER A 119 -9.49 -5.77 30.38
C SER A 119 -8.14 -5.21 30.81
N VAL A 120 -7.62 -4.27 30.03
CA VAL A 120 -6.34 -3.62 30.26
C VAL A 120 -6.50 -2.11 30.18
N TRP A 121 -5.64 -1.42 30.92
CA TRP A 121 -5.63 0.05 30.95
C TRP A 121 -4.73 0.65 29.87
N ASP A 122 -3.72 -0.10 29.46
CA ASP A 122 -2.74 0.29 28.45
C ASP A 122 -3.21 -0.18 27.07
N ARG A 123 -3.02 0.66 26.06
CA ARG A 123 -3.47 0.36 24.69
C ARG A 123 -2.73 -0.87 24.16
N PRO A 124 -3.44 -1.94 23.74
CA PRO A 124 -2.80 -3.12 23.17
C PRO A 124 -2.16 -2.78 21.81
N PRO A 125 -1.09 -3.49 21.41
CA PRO A 125 -0.47 -3.31 20.11
C PRO A 125 -1.45 -3.34 18.95
N ASP A 126 -2.45 -4.21 18.99
CA ASP A 126 -3.42 -4.39 17.90
C ASP A 126 -4.30 -3.15 17.66
N LEU A 127 -4.48 -2.28 18.66
CA LEU A 127 -5.21 -1.01 18.55
C LEU A 127 -4.28 0.21 18.49
N ALA A 128 -2.97 -0.01 18.54
CA ALA A 128 -1.97 1.04 18.59
C ALA A 128 -1.50 1.49 17.19
N TRP A 129 -2.13 0.99 16.14
CA TRP A 129 -1.84 1.41 14.78
C TRP A 129 -2.35 2.83 14.51
N ARG A 130 -1.55 3.59 13.77
CA ARG A 130 -1.89 4.94 13.32
C ARG A 130 -1.59 5.08 11.83
N ARG A 131 -2.49 5.74 11.13
CA ARG A 131 -2.38 6.06 9.70
C ARG A 131 -1.54 7.32 9.53
N VAL A 132 -0.48 7.27 8.73
CA VAL A 132 0.36 8.43 8.41
C VAL A 132 0.40 8.62 6.91
N SER A 133 0.02 9.82 6.46
CA SER A 133 0.13 10.23 5.07
C SER A 133 1.59 10.46 4.70
N VAL A 134 2.04 9.80 3.64
CA VAL A 134 3.32 10.11 3.00
C VAL A 134 3.10 11.36 2.16
N PRO A 135 3.78 12.49 2.46
CA PRO A 135 3.78 13.60 1.53
C PRO A 135 4.42 13.10 0.22
N GLU A 136 3.71 13.28 -0.89
CA GLU A 136 4.28 13.10 -2.23
C GLU A 136 5.34 14.21 -2.37
N GLU A 137 6.61 13.88 -2.09
CA GLU A 137 7.72 14.81 -2.26
C GLU A 137 7.75 15.29 -3.73
N LEU A 138 7.68 16.61 -3.90
CA LEU A 138 7.68 17.34 -5.17
C LEU A 138 9.04 17.31 -5.88
#